data_AF-A0A6I0DVG5-F1
#
_entry.id   AF-A0A6I0DVG5-F1
#
_cell.length_a   1.000
_cell.length_b   1.000
_cell.length_c   1.000
_cell.angle_alpha   90.00
_cell.angle_beta   90.00
_cell.angle_gamma   90.00
#
_symmetry.space_group_name_H-M   'P 1'
#
loop_
_entity.id
_entity.type
_entity.pdbx_description
1 polymer ?
#
loop_
_entity_poly.entity_id
_entity_poly.type
_entity_poly.pdbx_seq_one_letter_code
_entity_poly.pdbx_strand_id
1 'polypeptide(L)'
;MINRVLLRIKIIQILYSYYKSGDKTALMVEKELFYSIEKTYDLYYHLLNLAVAITDFAVQKLEARKTKLRPTADDLNPNTRFVDNLFLKQLRTNVHLKSYLAEHKLSWANNQDVLKELYEEIQ
;
A
#
# COMPACT_ATOMS: atom_id res chain seq x y z
N MET A 1 -0.19 2.82 -10.39
CA MET A 1 0.15 3.62 -11.60
C MET A 1 -1.10 4.23 -12.18
N ILE A 2 -1.13 5.55 -12.33
CA ILE A 2 -2.22 6.23 -13.04
C ILE A 2 -2.00 6.00 -14.54
N ASN A 3 -2.79 5.09 -15.13
CA ASN A 3 -2.77 4.87 -16.57
C ASN A 3 -3.57 5.98 -17.28
N ARG A 4 -3.15 6.39 -18.48
CA ARG A 4 -3.89 7.33 -19.34
C ARG A 4 -5.34 6.91 -19.58
N VAL A 5 -5.60 5.61 -19.64
CA VAL A 5 -6.97 5.06 -19.75
C VAL A 5 -7.80 5.40 -18.50
N LEU A 6 -7.24 5.21 -17.31
CA LEU A 6 -7.93 5.52 -16.04
C LEU A 6 -8.23 7.03 -15.93
N LEU A 7 -7.30 7.89 -16.35
CA LEU A 7 -7.52 9.33 -16.41
C LEU A 7 -8.69 9.69 -17.34
N ARG A 8 -8.74 9.13 -18.55
CA ARG A 8 -9.83 9.38 -19.49
C ARG A 8 -11.18 8.93 -18.95
N ILE A 9 -11.23 7.74 -18.35
CA ILE A 9 -12.45 7.22 -17.70
C ILE A 9 -12.89 8.18 -16.59
N LYS A 10 -11.96 8.63 -15.73
CA LYS A 10 -12.28 9.52 -14.62
C LYS A 10 -12.78 10.89 -15.09
N ILE A 11 -12.16 11.45 -16.14
CA ILE A 11 -12.61 12.68 -16.78
C ILE A 11 -14.06 12.54 -17.27
N ILE A 12 -14.39 11.44 -17.96
CA ILE A 12 -15.76 11.19 -18.45
C ILE A 12 -16.74 11.06 -17.28
N GLN A 13 -16.39 10.35 -16.21
CA GLN A 13 -17.24 10.19 -15.01
C GLN A 13 -17.54 11.54 -14.35
N ILE A 14 -16.53 12.38 -14.20
CA ILE A 14 -16.66 13.69 -13.58
C ILE A 14 -17.48 14.63 -14.47
N LEU A 15 -17.25 14.60 -15.78
CA LEU A 15 -18.01 15.37 -16.76
C LEU A 15 -19.49 14.96 -16.78
N TYR A 16 -19.76 13.65 -16.77
CA TYR A 16 -21.12 13.12 -16.66
C TYR A 16 -21.80 13.60 -15.37
N SER A 17 -21.08 13.53 -14.25
CA SER A 17 -21.59 13.98 -12.96
C SER A 17 -21.87 15.48 -12.97
N TYR A 18 -21.01 16.30 -13.58
CA TYR A 18 -21.22 17.74 -13.75
C TYR A 18 -22.52 18.05 -14.50
N TYR A 19 -22.74 17.45 -15.67
CA TYR A 19 -23.95 17.67 -16.45
C TYR A 19 -25.22 17.16 -15.77
N LYS A 20 -25.12 16.13 -14.92
CA LYS A 20 -26.24 15.58 -14.16
C LYS A 20 -26.59 16.40 -12.91
N SER A 21 -25.61 17.08 -12.30
CA SER A 21 -25.76 17.67 -10.96
C SER A 21 -26.44 19.05 -10.97
N GLY A 22 -26.55 19.74 -12.12
CA GLY A 22 -27.19 21.05 -12.27
C GLY A 22 -26.46 22.23 -11.59
N ASP A 23 -25.92 22.02 -10.39
CA ASP A 23 -25.42 23.05 -9.47
C ASP A 23 -23.90 23.05 -9.28
N LYS A 24 -23.16 22.17 -9.97
CA LYS A 24 -21.69 22.16 -9.87
C LYS A 24 -21.11 23.27 -10.75
N THR A 25 -20.14 24.03 -10.22
CA THR A 25 -19.34 24.98 -11.02
C THR A 25 -18.13 24.28 -11.64
N ALA A 26 -17.62 24.76 -12.78
CA ALA A 26 -16.42 24.21 -13.43
C ALA A 26 -15.20 24.14 -12.48
N LEU A 27 -15.01 25.15 -11.62
CA LEU A 27 -13.97 25.15 -10.58
C LEU A 27 -14.10 24.00 -9.57
N MET A 28 -15.32 23.59 -9.23
CA MET A 28 -15.57 22.50 -8.28
C MET A 28 -15.25 21.14 -8.93
N VAL A 29 -15.59 20.99 -10.19
CA VAL A 29 -15.27 19.81 -11.02
C VAL A 29 -13.77 19.63 -11.15
N GLU A 30 -13.04 20.71 -11.42
CA GLU A 30 -11.58 20.68 -11.54
C GLU A 30 -10.92 20.25 -10.22
N LYS A 31 -11.36 20.83 -9.10
CA LYS A 31 -10.88 20.42 -7.76
C LYS A 31 -11.15 18.94 -7.48
N GLU A 32 -12.34 18.45 -7.83
CA GLU A 32 -12.72 17.04 -7.66
C GLU A 32 -11.81 16.12 -8.50
N LEU A 33 -11.48 16.52 -9.73
CA LEU A 33 -10.57 15.78 -10.61
C LEU A 33 -9.18 15.69 -9.99
N PHE A 34 -8.56 16.82 -9.62
CA PHE A 34 -7.23 16.82 -9.04
C PHE A 34 -7.16 16.05 -7.72
N TYR A 35 -8.17 16.20 -6.85
CA TYR A 35 -8.29 15.41 -5.63
C TYR A 35 -8.30 13.90 -5.93
N SER A 36 -9.05 13.46 -6.94
CA SER A 36 -9.10 12.03 -7.29
C SER A 36 -7.76 11.50 -7.83
N ILE A 37 -7.02 12.33 -8.56
CA ILE A 37 -5.68 11.99 -9.07
C ILE A 37 -4.72 11.85 -7.90
N GLU A 38 -4.74 12.81 -6.97
CA GLU A 38 -3.93 12.80 -5.75
C GLU A 38 -4.23 11.54 -4.91
N LYS A 39 -5.50 11.20 -4.70
CA LYS A 39 -5.87 9.97 -3.98
C LYS A 39 -5.44 8.68 -4.67
N THR A 40 -5.41 8.66 -5.99
CA THR A 40 -4.87 7.52 -6.72
C THR A 40 -3.35 7.41 -6.53
N TYR A 41 -2.66 8.55 -6.40
CA TYR A 41 -1.23 8.60 -6.12
C TYR A 41 -0.93 8.17 -4.67
N ASP A 42 -1.70 8.65 -3.69
CA ASP A 42 -1.66 8.18 -2.29
C ASP A 42 -1.81 6.66 -2.23
N LEU A 43 -2.83 6.11 -2.91
CA LEU A 43 -3.08 4.67 -2.96
C LEU A 43 -1.88 3.91 -3.53
N TYR A 44 -1.21 4.44 -4.55
CA TYR A 44 -0.03 3.81 -5.11
C TYR A 44 1.11 3.69 -4.09
N TYR A 45 1.41 4.75 -3.35
CA TYR A 45 2.40 4.70 -2.27
C TYR A 45 1.97 3.77 -1.15
N HIS A 46 0.67 3.74 -0.84
CA HIS A 46 0.12 2.85 0.18
C HIS A 46 0.26 1.36 -0.20
N LEU A 47 0.08 1.02 -1.48
CA LEU A 47 0.30 -0.34 -2.02
C LEU A 47 1.78 -0.72 -2.05
N LEU A 48 2.68 0.20 -2.37
CA LEU A 48 4.12 -0.05 -2.23
C LEU A 48 4.49 -0.32 -0.76
N ASN A 49 3.94 0.46 0.16
CA ASN A 49 4.14 0.26 1.58
C ASN A 49 3.53 -1.06 2.08
N LEU A 50 2.44 -1.55 1.48
CA LEU A 50 1.83 -2.84 1.84
C LEU A 50 2.82 -3.99 1.67
N ALA A 51 3.57 -4.02 0.57
CA ALA A 51 4.57 -5.06 0.34
C ALA A 51 5.66 -5.06 1.42
N VAL A 52 6.09 -3.88 1.88
CA VAL A 52 7.02 -3.74 3.00
C VAL A 52 6.39 -4.20 4.31
N ALA A 53 5.15 -3.79 4.58
CA ALA A 53 4.43 -4.13 5.81
C ALA A 53 4.20 -5.64 5.97
N ILE A 54 3.83 -6.35 4.89
CA ILE A 54 3.69 -7.82 4.89
C ILE A 54 5.04 -8.49 5.16
N THR A 55 6.12 -7.96 4.59
CA THR A 55 7.47 -8.48 4.83
C THR A 55 7.89 -8.30 6.30
N ASP A 56 7.56 -7.15 6.88
CA ASP A 56 7.85 -6.88 8.30
C ASP A 56 7.02 -7.78 9.22
N PHE A 57 5.78 -8.07 8.87
CA PHE A 57 4.96 -9.07 9.58
C PHE A 57 5.56 -10.47 9.48
N ALA A 58 6.07 -10.86 8.30
CA ALA A 58 6.76 -12.14 8.12
C ALA A 58 8.00 -12.24 9.03
N VAL A 59 8.81 -11.17 9.11
CA VAL A 59 9.97 -11.11 10.03
C VAL A 59 9.53 -11.32 11.48
N GLN A 60 8.48 -10.63 11.93
CA GLN A 60 7.97 -10.78 13.29
C GLN A 60 7.52 -12.22 13.58
N LYS A 61 6.82 -12.86 12.64
CA LYS A 61 6.43 -14.28 12.74
C LYS A 61 7.64 -15.20 12.81
N LEU A 62 8.68 -14.97 12.03
CA LEU A 62 9.91 -15.78 12.07
C LEU A 62 10.64 -15.65 13.40
N GLU A 63 10.79 -14.43 13.92
CA GLU A 63 11.43 -14.19 15.22
C GLU A 63 10.60 -14.77 16.38
N ALA A 64 9.27 -14.71 16.31
CA ALA A 64 8.39 -15.37 17.27
C ALA A 64 8.51 -16.90 17.23
N ARG A 65 8.79 -17.50 16.06
CA ARG A 65 9.03 -18.94 15.93
C ARG A 65 10.35 -19.38 16.56
N LYS A 66 11.42 -18.61 16.36
CA LYS A 66 12.74 -18.85 16.98
C LYS A 66 12.72 -18.80 18.50
N THR A 67 11.88 -17.92 19.06
CA THR A 67 11.77 -17.69 20.52
C THR A 67 10.76 -18.60 21.21
N LYS A 68 10.17 -19.58 20.50
CA LYS A 68 9.30 -20.60 21.11
C LYS A 68 10.04 -21.38 22.21
N LEU A 69 9.31 -21.80 23.25
CA LEU A 69 9.84 -22.60 24.36
C LEU A 69 10.48 -23.92 23.90
N ARG A 70 10.02 -24.49 22.78
CA ARG A 70 10.58 -25.67 22.12
C ARG A 70 10.63 -25.42 20.61
N PRO A 71 11.69 -24.78 20.10
CA PRO A 71 11.84 -24.54 18.68
C PRO A 71 12.19 -25.84 17.96
N THR A 72 11.57 -26.07 16.80
CA THR A 72 11.98 -27.16 15.89
C THR A 72 13.22 -26.76 15.09
N ALA A 73 13.89 -27.73 14.45
CA ALA A 73 15.04 -27.45 13.58
C ALA A 73 14.69 -26.46 12.44
N ASP A 74 13.46 -26.52 11.94
CA ASP A 74 12.92 -25.60 10.93
C ASP A 74 12.58 -24.21 11.49
N ASP A 75 12.20 -24.12 12.78
CA ASP A 75 12.01 -22.82 13.44
C ASP A 75 13.36 -22.11 13.68
N LEU A 76 14.44 -22.87 13.90
CA LEU A 76 15.80 -22.35 14.06
C LEU A 76 16.43 -21.91 12.74
N ASN A 77 16.10 -22.60 11.64
CA ASN A 77 16.57 -22.29 10.28
C ASN A 77 15.40 -21.99 9.34
N PRO A 78 14.64 -20.91 9.57
CA PRO A 78 13.49 -20.62 8.72
C PRO A 78 13.91 -20.22 7.32
N ASN A 79 13.07 -20.50 6.33
CA ASN A 79 13.25 -20.02 4.97
C ASN A 79 13.12 -18.49 4.92
N THR A 80 14.23 -17.79 4.70
CA THR A 80 14.26 -16.32 4.65
C THR A 80 14.07 -15.74 3.25
N ARG A 81 13.84 -16.55 2.21
CA ARG A 81 13.77 -16.11 0.80
C ARG A 81 12.79 -14.95 0.58
N PHE A 82 11.66 -14.97 1.29
CA PHE A 82 10.65 -13.91 1.20
C PHE A 82 11.14 -12.59 1.82
N VAL A 83 11.72 -12.66 3.02
CA VAL A 83 12.27 -11.52 3.77
C VAL A 83 13.50 -10.93 3.10
N ASP A 84 14.34 -11.79 2.49
CA ASP A 84 15.60 -11.40 1.87
C ASP A 84 15.46 -10.83 0.46
N ASN A 85 14.23 -10.62 -0.01
CA ASN A 85 13.96 -10.07 -1.32
C ASN A 85 14.63 -8.70 -1.53
N LEU A 86 15.47 -8.59 -2.57
CA LEU A 86 16.26 -7.39 -2.86
C LEU A 86 15.40 -6.16 -3.14
N PHE A 87 14.29 -6.34 -3.86
CA PHE A 87 13.35 -5.27 -4.18
C PHE A 87 12.71 -4.69 -2.92
N LEU A 88 12.28 -5.57 -2.00
CA LEU A 88 11.67 -5.15 -0.73
C LEU A 88 12.68 -4.42 0.17
N LYS A 89 13.95 -4.88 0.20
CA LYS A 89 15.03 -4.18 0.91
C LYS A 89 15.28 -2.77 0.36
N GLN A 90 15.32 -2.61 -0.96
CA GLN A 90 15.46 -1.30 -1.61
C GLN A 90 14.26 -0.39 -1.33
N LEU A 91 13.05 -0.95 -1.39
CA LEU A 91 11.83 -0.20 -1.11
C LEU A 91 11.80 0.29 0.34
N ARG A 92 12.22 -0.56 1.29
CA ARG A 92 12.31 -0.25 2.71
C ARG A 92 13.32 0.84 3.04
N THR A 93 14.39 1.00 2.26
CA THR A 93 15.40 2.05 2.48
C THR A 93 15.15 3.31 1.66
N ASN A 94 14.17 3.30 0.77
CA ASN A 94 13.85 4.43 -0.10
C ASN A 94 13.38 5.65 0.71
N VAL A 95 14.15 6.74 0.64
CA VAL A 95 13.87 7.98 1.39
C VAL A 95 12.60 8.67 0.87
N HIS A 96 12.41 8.74 -0.46
CA HIS A 96 11.23 9.38 -1.05
C HIS A 96 9.93 8.71 -0.64
N LEU A 97 9.91 7.37 -0.61
CA LEU A 97 8.77 6.61 -0.14
C LEU A 97 8.46 6.94 1.33
N LYS A 98 9.47 6.91 2.21
CA LYS A 98 9.28 7.22 3.63
C LYS A 98 8.77 8.63 3.87
N SER A 99 9.36 9.63 3.21
CA SER A 99 8.95 11.01 3.34
C SER A 99 7.50 11.20 2.89
N TYR A 100 7.11 10.64 1.74
CA TYR A 100 5.74 10.73 1.24
C TYR A 100 4.74 10.06 2.19
N LEU A 101 5.05 8.85 2.69
CA LEU A 101 4.17 8.15 3.63
C LEU A 101 3.98 8.93 4.95
N ALA A 102 5.03 9.58 5.44
CA ALA A 102 4.97 10.39 6.65
C ALA A 102 4.14 11.67 6.44
N GLU A 103 4.37 12.38 5.34
CA GLU A 103 3.66 13.61 4.98
C GLU A 103 2.15 13.36 4.77
N HIS A 104 1.80 12.30 4.05
CA HIS A 104 0.42 11.94 3.74
C HIS A 104 -0.23 11.03 4.81
N LYS A 105 0.49 10.73 5.90
CA LYS A 105 0.03 9.89 7.03
C LYS A 105 -0.50 8.51 6.60
N LEU A 106 0.14 7.91 5.60
CA LEU A 106 -0.25 6.62 5.03
C LEU A 106 0.46 5.49 5.79
N SER A 107 -0.29 4.70 6.56
CA SER A 107 0.26 3.61 7.37
C SER A 107 -0.69 2.42 7.46
N TRP A 108 -0.11 1.22 7.53
CA TRP A 108 -0.83 -0.04 7.80
C TRP A 108 -0.93 -0.37 9.29
N ALA A 109 -0.42 0.49 10.17
CA ALA A 109 -0.41 0.27 11.63
C ALA A 109 -1.81 -0.02 12.20
N ASN A 110 -2.85 0.63 11.67
CA ASN A 110 -4.22 0.45 12.15
C ASN A 110 -4.95 -0.75 11.53
N ASN A 111 -4.36 -1.42 10.53
CA ASN A 111 -4.98 -2.47 9.74
C ASN A 111 -4.16 -3.77 9.82
N GLN A 112 -3.71 -4.15 11.02
CA GLN A 112 -2.88 -5.34 11.23
C GLN A 112 -3.61 -6.64 10.89
N ASP A 113 -4.93 -6.70 11.09
CA ASP A 113 -5.74 -7.88 10.75
C ASP A 113 -5.68 -8.17 9.25
N VAL A 114 -5.77 -7.13 8.42
CA VAL A 114 -5.64 -7.25 6.96
C VAL A 114 -4.25 -7.76 6.56
N LEU A 115 -3.18 -7.28 7.23
CA LEU A 115 -1.83 -7.77 6.97
C LEU A 115 -1.68 -9.26 7.31
N LYS A 116 -2.33 -9.71 8.39
CA LYS A 116 -2.33 -11.10 8.80
C LYS A 116 -3.06 -11.98 7.78
N GLU A 117 -4.27 -11.60 7.37
CA GLU A 117 -5.05 -12.33 6.36
C GLU A 117 -4.29 -12.44 5.04
N LEU A 118 -3.75 -11.33 4.54
CA LEU A 118 -2.96 -11.32 3.30
C LEU A 118 -1.69 -12.16 3.40
N TYR A 119 -1.01 -12.14 4.55
CA TYR A 119 0.16 -12.99 4.75
C TYR A 119 -0.21 -14.48 4.74
N GLU A 120 -1.35 -14.84 5.33
CA GLU A 120 -1.85 -16.23 5.34
C GLU A 120 -2.26 -16.71 3.93
N GLU A 121 -2.78 -15.84 3.06
CA GLU A 121 -3.08 -16.18 1.66
C GLU A 121 -1.83 -16.39 0.77
N ILE A 122 -0.72 -15.71 1.09
CA ILE A 122 0.53 -15.80 0.32
C ILE A 122 1.32 -17.08 0.65
N GLN A 123 1.09 -17.69 1.81
CA GLN A 123 1.88 -18.80 2.36
C GLN A 123 1.34 -20.18 1.95
#